data_AF-E3NKD3-F1
#
_entry.id   AF-E3NKD3-F1
#
_cell.length_a   1.000
_cell.length_b   1.000
_cell.length_c   1.000
_cell.angle_alpha   90.00
_cell.angle_beta   90.00
_cell.angle_gamma   90.00
#
_symmetry.space_group_name_H-M   'P 1'
#
loop_
_entity.id
_entity.type
_entity.pdbx_description
1 polymer ?
#
loop_
_entity_poly.entity_id
_entity_poly.type
_entity_poly.pdbx_seq_one_letter_code
_entity_poly.pdbx_strand_id
1 'polypeptide(L)'
;MIIHVSVVFQIRLLSTWGDEFYIGLNGIELYNRKGELIKVRENNLAAFPESVNILPNIKNDLRTSNNLITPPNDTDIAKHMWLTALLPNRCARVFFVFDVQTYISKIVIYNYRKTPDRGVRHISVTVDDLIIFSGEVPESTETITGKLEINLMDL
;
A
#
# COMPACT_ATOMS: atom_id res chain seq x y z
N MET A 1 11.85 0.62 23.51
CA MET A 1 11.06 -0.16 22.55
C MET A 1 9.77 0.61 22.32
N ILE A 2 9.71 1.37 21.22
CA ILE A 2 8.49 2.10 20.87
C ILE A 2 7.49 1.02 20.42
N ILE A 3 6.35 0.95 21.08
CA ILE A 3 5.31 -0.03 20.76
C ILE A 3 4.35 0.66 19.81
N HIS A 4 4.32 0.25 18.54
CA HIS A 4 3.38 0.79 17.55
C HIS A 4 2.02 0.10 17.66
N VAL A 5 1.27 0.48 18.69
CA VAL A 5 -0.14 0.10 18.88
C VAL A 5 -1.00 1.29 18.56
N SER A 6 -1.86 1.14 17.56
CA SER A 6 -2.86 2.13 17.23
C SER A 6 -4.10 1.44 16.65
N VAL A 7 -5.16 2.22 16.52
CA VAL A 7 -6.33 1.89 15.72
C VAL A 7 -6.18 2.36 14.27
N VAL A 8 -5.28 3.30 13.96
CA VAL A 8 -5.10 3.88 12.62
C VAL A 8 -3.62 3.85 12.20
N PHE A 9 -3.37 3.16 11.09
CA PHE A 9 -2.09 3.17 10.38
C PHE A 9 -2.30 3.80 9.01
N GLN A 10 -1.41 4.71 8.60
CA GLN A 10 -1.47 5.35 7.29
C GLN A 10 -0.17 5.14 6.53
N ILE A 11 -0.29 4.79 5.26
CA ILE A 11 0.81 4.71 4.30
C ILE A 11 0.55 5.78 3.24
N ARG A 12 1.49 6.73 3.11
CA ARG A 12 1.47 7.75 2.06
C ARG A 12 2.41 7.33 0.95
N LEU A 13 1.93 7.41 -0.29
CA LEU A 13 2.70 7.13 -1.50
C LEU A 13 3.11 8.47 -2.09
N LEU A 14 4.40 8.77 -1.99
CA LEU A 14 4.94 10.11 -2.19
C LEU A 14 5.36 10.35 -3.64
N SER A 15 5.83 9.32 -4.35
CA SER A 15 6.16 9.41 -5.77
C SER A 15 6.09 8.04 -6.43
N THR A 16 6.12 8.05 -7.76
CA THR A 16 6.27 6.87 -8.62
C THR A 16 7.72 6.70 -9.08
N TRP A 17 7.99 5.62 -9.82
CA TRP A 17 9.24 5.41 -10.54
C TRP A 17 9.31 6.22 -11.85
N GLY A 18 8.17 6.50 -12.49
CA GLY A 18 8.14 7.31 -13.71
C GLY A 18 6.78 7.82 -14.20
N ASP A 19 5.65 7.30 -13.72
CA ASP A 19 4.31 7.72 -14.20
C ASP A 19 3.78 8.95 -13.44
N GLU A 20 3.39 10.01 -14.15
CA GLU A 20 2.89 11.26 -13.57
C GLU A 20 1.41 11.22 -13.18
N PHE A 21 0.64 10.25 -13.68
CA PHE A 21 -0.81 10.22 -13.58
C PHE A 21 -1.34 9.09 -12.71
N TYR A 22 -0.58 8.00 -12.58
CA TYR A 22 -1.04 6.78 -11.92
C TYR A 22 0.00 6.23 -10.96
N ILE A 23 -0.47 5.75 -9.82
CA ILE A 23 0.34 5.09 -8.81
C ILE A 23 -0.36 3.82 -8.33
N GLY A 24 0.38 2.73 -8.18
CA GLY A 24 -0.19 1.44 -7.86
C GLY A 24 0.69 0.58 -6.98
N LEU A 25 0.10 -0.48 -6.45
CA LEU A 25 0.77 -1.55 -5.71
C LEU A 25 0.13 -2.88 -6.09
N ASN A 26 0.88 -3.96 -5.95
CA ASN A 26 0.30 -5.29 -6.03
C ASN A 26 -0.44 -5.65 -4.74
N GLY A 27 0.13 -5.33 -3.58
CA GLY A 27 -0.42 -5.75 -2.29
C GLY A 27 0.34 -5.21 -1.09
N ILE A 28 -0.27 -5.36 0.08
CA ILE A 28 0.27 -4.98 1.39
C ILE A 28 -0.05 -6.09 2.38
N GLU A 29 0.95 -6.54 3.12
CA GLU A 29 0.78 -7.48 4.24
C GLU A 29 1.16 -6.80 5.56
N LEU A 30 0.37 -7.06 6.60
CA LEU A 30 0.61 -6.59 7.96
C LEU A 30 0.81 -7.80 8.87
N TYR A 31 1.84 -7.80 9.70
CA TYR A 31 2.15 -8.91 10.60
C TYR A 31 2.01 -8.50 12.05
N ASN A 32 1.54 -9.43 12.89
CA ASN A 32 1.41 -9.22 14.33
C ASN A 32 2.73 -9.50 15.08
N ARG A 33 2.75 -9.30 16.40
CA ARG A 33 3.95 -9.53 17.24
C ARG A 33 4.49 -10.97 17.20
N LYS A 34 3.68 -11.95 16.80
CA LYS A 34 4.09 -13.36 16.66
C LYS A 34 4.64 -13.67 15.26
N GLY A 35 4.70 -12.70 14.35
CA GLY A 35 5.09 -12.90 12.96
C GLY A 35 3.99 -13.53 12.11
N GLU A 36 2.73 -13.52 12.57
CA GLU A 36 1.60 -14.07 11.83
C GLU A 36 0.93 -12.96 11.01
N LEU A 37 0.45 -13.30 9.81
CA LEU A 37 -0.28 -12.37 8.95
C LEU A 37 -1.59 -11.95 9.62
N ILE A 38 -1.80 -10.63 9.74
CA ILE A 38 -3.05 -10.04 10.23
C ILE A 38 -4.08 -10.14 9.12
N LYS A 39 -5.23 -10.75 9.43
CA LYS A 39 -6.38 -10.79 8.52
C LYS A 39 -7.07 -9.41 8.50
N VAL A 40 -6.67 -8.58 7.55
CA VAL A 40 -7.34 -7.31 7.25
C VAL A 40 -8.64 -7.61 6.50
N ARG A 41 -9.74 -6.95 6.89
CA ARG A 41 -11.02 -7.00 6.17
C ARG A 41 -11.21 -5.72 5.36
N GLU A 42 -12.09 -5.76 4.38
CA GLU A 42 -12.42 -4.59 3.55
C GLU A 42 -12.84 -3.37 4.38
N ASN A 43 -13.62 -3.58 5.45
CA ASN A 43 -14.04 -2.49 6.35
C ASN A 43 -12.90 -1.89 7.20
N ASN A 44 -11.73 -2.56 7.24
CA ASN A 44 -10.53 -2.03 7.88
C ASN A 44 -9.64 -1.25 6.90
N LEU A 45 -9.98 -1.21 5.61
CA LEU A 45 -9.15 -0.63 4.58
C LEU A 45 -9.85 0.56 3.94
N ALA A 46 -9.11 1.66 3.77
CA ALA A 46 -9.53 2.75 2.92
C ALA A 46 -8.35 3.26 2.09
N ALA A 47 -8.62 3.69 0.85
CA ALA A 47 -7.62 4.33 0.02
C ALA A 47 -8.16 5.66 -0.53
N PHE A 48 -7.28 6.63 -0.71
CA PHE A 48 -7.61 7.91 -1.31
C PHE A 48 -6.54 8.37 -2.32
N PRO A 49 -6.90 8.55 -3.60
CA PRO A 49 -8.17 8.14 -4.20
C PRO A 49 -8.34 6.61 -4.14
N GLU A 50 -9.59 6.12 -4.09
CA GLU A 50 -9.84 4.69 -3.92
C GLU A 50 -9.27 3.86 -5.06
N SER A 51 -9.50 4.28 -6.30
CA SER A 51 -8.94 3.66 -7.50
C SER A 51 -9.06 4.62 -8.69
N VAL A 52 -8.61 4.17 -9.86
CA VAL A 52 -8.82 4.88 -11.13
C VAL A 52 -10.30 5.11 -11.49
N ASN A 53 -11.25 4.43 -10.84
CA ASN A 53 -12.68 4.66 -11.04
C ASN A 53 -13.16 6.06 -10.60
N ILE A 54 -12.32 6.85 -9.91
CA ILE A 54 -12.59 8.26 -9.65
C ILE A 54 -12.58 9.13 -10.93
N LEU A 55 -11.94 8.65 -12.00
CA LEU A 55 -11.81 9.38 -13.25
C LEU A 55 -13.09 9.28 -14.10
N PRO A 56 -13.56 10.38 -14.71
CA PRO A 56 -14.90 10.47 -15.31
C PRO A 56 -15.18 9.47 -16.44
N ASN A 57 -14.13 9.01 -17.13
CA ASN A 57 -14.23 8.11 -18.29
C ASN A 57 -13.88 6.65 -17.93
N ILE A 58 -13.65 6.33 -16.67
CA ILE A 58 -13.33 4.99 -16.19
C ILE A 58 -14.48 4.48 -15.34
N LYS A 59 -14.99 3.29 -15.67
CA LYS A 59 -16.09 2.64 -14.94
C LYS A 59 -15.78 1.17 -14.77
N ASN A 60 -16.06 0.64 -13.59
CA ASN A 60 -15.93 -0.78 -13.25
C ASN A 60 -14.52 -1.35 -13.51
N ASP A 61 -13.47 -0.53 -13.37
CA ASP A 61 -12.10 -1.03 -13.38
C ASP A 61 -11.87 -1.89 -12.13
N LEU A 62 -11.29 -3.07 -12.32
CA LEU A 62 -11.12 -4.07 -11.27
C LEU A 62 -9.92 -3.79 -10.35
N ARG A 63 -9.14 -2.74 -10.60
CA ARG A 63 -7.97 -2.36 -9.81
C ARG A 63 -8.35 -1.54 -8.56
N THR A 64 -9.25 -2.09 -7.76
CA THR A 64 -9.81 -1.45 -6.55
C THR A 64 -8.91 -1.64 -5.34
N SER A 65 -9.11 -0.83 -4.29
CA SER A 65 -8.27 -0.88 -3.08
C SER A 65 -8.30 -2.23 -2.39
N ASN A 66 -9.38 -3.01 -2.53
CA ASN A 66 -9.47 -4.36 -1.95
C ASN A 66 -8.37 -5.31 -2.44
N ASN A 67 -7.81 -5.08 -3.63
CA ASN A 67 -6.67 -5.85 -4.14
C ASN A 67 -5.41 -5.69 -3.27
N LEU A 68 -5.28 -4.57 -2.52
CA LEU A 68 -4.17 -4.38 -1.59
C LEU A 68 -4.08 -5.47 -0.52
N ILE A 69 -5.19 -6.09 -0.16
CA ILE A 69 -5.26 -7.08 0.93
C ILE A 69 -5.68 -8.47 0.44
N THR A 70 -5.77 -8.65 -0.88
CA THR A 70 -6.24 -9.90 -1.51
C THR A 70 -5.11 -10.49 -2.37
N PRO A 71 -4.51 -11.63 -1.99
CA PRO A 71 -3.49 -12.26 -2.80
C PRO A 71 -4.04 -12.72 -4.17
N PRO A 72 -3.19 -12.90 -5.20
CA PRO A 72 -1.73 -13.01 -5.13
C PRO A 72 -0.98 -11.66 -5.18
N ASN A 73 0.08 -11.55 -4.36
CA ASN A 73 0.94 -10.37 -4.32
C ASN A 73 2.03 -10.35 -5.40
N ASP A 74 2.50 -11.53 -5.85
CA ASP A 74 3.43 -11.64 -6.97
C ASP A 74 2.66 -12.00 -8.25
N THR A 75 2.26 -10.98 -8.99
CA THR A 75 1.45 -11.11 -10.20
C THR A 75 1.62 -9.89 -11.11
N ASP A 76 1.44 -10.07 -12.41
CA ASP A 76 1.28 -8.98 -13.38
C ASP A 76 -0.17 -8.92 -13.94
N ILE A 77 -1.10 -9.65 -13.33
CA ILE A 77 -2.51 -9.70 -13.76
C ILE A 77 -3.24 -8.47 -13.21
N ALA A 78 -3.55 -7.51 -14.09
CA ALA A 78 -4.17 -6.21 -13.77
C ALA A 78 -5.27 -6.28 -12.70
N LYS A 79 -6.26 -7.16 -12.86
CA LYS A 79 -7.42 -7.27 -11.95
C LYS A 79 -7.10 -7.73 -10.51
N HIS A 80 -5.88 -8.15 -10.24
CA HIS A 80 -5.41 -8.57 -8.90
C HIS A 80 -4.50 -7.53 -8.24
N MET A 81 -4.27 -6.39 -8.89
CA MET A 81 -3.42 -5.32 -8.37
C MET A 81 -4.25 -4.06 -8.14
N TRP A 82 -3.74 -3.12 -7.37
CA TRP A 82 -4.38 -1.83 -7.13
C TRP A 82 -3.73 -0.72 -7.95
N LEU A 83 -4.56 0.17 -8.51
CA LEU A 83 -4.10 1.35 -9.22
C LEU A 83 -5.04 2.52 -8.93
N THR A 84 -4.47 3.68 -8.62
CA THR A 84 -5.21 4.91 -8.39
C THR A 84 -4.59 6.09 -9.14
N ALA A 85 -5.33 7.19 -9.21
CA ALA A 85 -4.88 8.41 -9.85
C ALA A 85 -4.00 9.26 -8.91
N LEU A 86 -2.93 9.83 -9.45
CA LEU A 86 -2.20 10.93 -8.80
C LEU A 86 -2.96 12.23 -9.06
N LEU A 87 -3.53 12.80 -8.00
CA LEU A 87 -4.24 14.07 -8.08
C LEU A 87 -3.27 15.24 -7.83
N PRO A 88 -3.42 16.39 -8.54
CA PRO A 88 -2.57 17.55 -8.33
C PRO A 88 -2.48 17.97 -6.86
N ASN A 89 -1.26 18.21 -6.38
CA ASN A 89 -0.96 18.61 -5.01
C ASN A 89 -1.45 17.64 -3.91
N ARG A 90 -1.68 16.36 -4.25
CA ARG A 90 -2.10 15.32 -3.30
C ARG A 90 -1.28 14.06 -3.49
N CYS A 91 -0.93 13.42 -2.37
CA CYS A 91 -0.37 12.07 -2.39
C CYS A 91 -1.49 11.03 -2.23
N ALA A 92 -1.34 9.88 -2.91
CA ALA A 92 -2.20 8.74 -2.65
C ALA A 92 -1.93 8.21 -1.23
N ARG A 93 -3.00 7.76 -0.55
CA ARG A 93 -2.95 7.30 0.84
C ARG A 93 -3.70 6.01 1.00
N VAL A 94 -3.16 5.11 1.81
CA VAL A 94 -3.82 3.88 2.26
C VAL A 94 -3.92 3.94 3.77
N PHE A 95 -5.10 3.64 4.30
CA PHE A 95 -5.41 3.61 5.72
C PHE A 95 -5.81 2.20 6.12
N PHE A 96 -5.25 1.74 7.23
CA PHE A 96 -5.70 0.55 7.94
C PHE A 96 -6.31 1.01 9.27
N VAL A 97 -7.61 0.80 9.42
CA VAL A 97 -8.41 1.23 10.59
C VAL A 97 -9.00 0.00 11.27
N PHE A 98 -8.53 -0.28 12.48
CA PHE A 98 -8.96 -1.44 13.26
C PHE A 98 -9.95 -1.05 14.36
N ASP A 99 -10.88 -1.96 14.67
CA ASP A 99 -11.88 -1.74 15.73
C ASP A 99 -11.27 -1.77 17.14
N VAL A 100 -10.05 -2.30 17.26
CA VAL A 100 -9.29 -2.40 18.50
C VAL A 100 -7.84 -1.99 18.26
N GLN A 101 -7.18 -1.56 19.34
CA GLN A 101 -5.74 -1.35 19.37
C GLN A 101 -5.00 -2.58 18.81
N THR A 102 -4.32 -2.40 17.70
CA THR A 102 -3.66 -3.47 16.95
C THR A 102 -2.16 -3.19 16.91
N TYR A 103 -1.37 -4.23 17.21
CA TYR A 103 0.08 -4.19 17.12
C TYR A 103 0.54 -4.69 15.74
N ILE A 104 1.29 -3.88 15.02
CA ILE A 104 1.94 -4.28 13.77
C ILE A 104 3.46 -4.38 14.02
N SER A 105 4.02 -5.57 13.77
CA SER A 105 5.46 -5.84 13.90
C SER A 105 6.21 -5.62 12.59
N LYS A 106 5.54 -5.89 11.46
CA LYS A 106 6.13 -5.80 10.12
C LYS A 106 5.07 -5.42 9.11
N ILE A 107 5.46 -4.56 8.18
CA ILE A 107 4.68 -4.19 6.99
C ILE A 107 5.47 -4.67 5.77
N VAL A 108 4.80 -5.34 4.84
CA VAL A 108 5.40 -5.73 3.56
C VAL A 108 4.63 -5.07 2.44
N ILE A 109 5.35 -4.34 1.58
CA ILE A 109 4.80 -3.66 0.41
C ILE A 109 5.25 -4.41 -0.84
N TYR A 110 4.29 -4.78 -1.69
CA TYR A 110 4.52 -5.39 -3.00
C TYR A 110 4.20 -4.35 -4.07
N ASN A 111 5.22 -3.96 -4.83
CA ASN A 111 5.13 -2.86 -5.77
C ASN A 111 4.34 -3.23 -7.04
N TYR A 112 3.87 -2.25 -7.81
CA TYR A 112 3.09 -2.49 -9.02
C TYR A 112 3.95 -3.13 -10.11
N ARG A 113 3.54 -4.29 -10.63
CA ARG A 113 4.35 -5.04 -11.62
C ARG A 113 3.95 -4.83 -13.08
N LYS A 114 2.66 -4.62 -13.38
CA LYS A 114 2.17 -4.53 -14.78
C LYS A 114 2.87 -3.47 -15.62
N THR A 115 3.22 -2.35 -14.98
CA THR A 115 3.91 -1.22 -15.60
C THR A 115 4.81 -0.62 -14.53
N PRO A 116 6.08 -1.05 -14.43
CA PRO A 116 6.98 -0.68 -13.33
C PRO A 116 7.05 0.83 -13.02
N ASP A 117 7.01 1.69 -14.05
CA ASP A 117 6.98 3.15 -13.89
C ASP A 117 5.81 3.66 -13.02
N ARG A 118 4.68 2.93 -12.97
CA ARG A 118 3.52 3.24 -12.10
C ARG A 118 3.68 2.75 -10.67
N GLY A 119 4.72 1.97 -10.41
CA GLY A 119 5.08 1.52 -9.09
C GLY A 119 5.46 2.69 -8.20
N VAL A 120 5.22 2.51 -6.91
CA VAL A 120 5.59 3.46 -5.87
C VAL A 120 7.11 3.47 -5.74
N ARG A 121 7.71 4.65 -5.64
CA ARG A 121 9.12 4.81 -5.29
C ARG A 121 9.27 5.22 -3.83
N HIS A 122 8.80 6.40 -3.43
CA HIS A 122 8.94 6.88 -2.06
C HIS A 122 7.66 6.67 -1.24
N ILE A 123 7.79 6.22 0.01
CA ILE A 123 6.67 6.10 0.96
C ILE A 123 7.00 6.69 2.32
N SER A 124 5.96 7.04 3.08
CA SER A 124 6.04 7.25 4.52
C SER A 124 4.94 6.47 5.24
N VAL A 125 5.25 5.86 6.38
CA VAL A 125 4.28 5.21 7.26
C VAL A 125 4.11 6.04 8.52
N THR A 126 2.86 6.30 8.91
CA THR A 126 2.50 7.03 10.12
C THR A 126 1.58 6.21 11.02
N VAL A 127 1.76 6.37 12.33
CA VAL A 127 0.91 5.81 13.40
C VAL A 127 0.53 6.97 14.32
N ASP A 128 -0.77 7.22 14.50
CA ASP A 128 -1.28 8.38 15.26
C ASP A 128 -0.59 9.70 14.85
N ASP A 129 -0.51 9.94 13.54
CA ASP A 129 0.14 11.10 12.89
C ASP A 129 1.67 11.22 13.06
N LEU A 130 2.31 10.32 13.80
CA LEU A 130 3.77 10.27 13.89
C LEU A 130 4.36 9.44 12.75
N ILE A 131 5.32 10.00 12.02
CA ILE A 131 6.08 9.24 11.00
C ILE A 131 6.99 8.25 11.72
N ILE A 132 6.78 6.96 11.46
CA ILE A 132 7.58 5.87 12.02
C ILE A 132 8.54 5.29 10.98
N PHE A 133 8.27 5.50 9.70
CA PHE A 133 9.14 5.06 8.61
C PHE A 133 9.03 6.00 7.40
N SER A 134 10.15 6.19 6.71
CA SER A 134 10.21 6.81 5.39
C SER A 134 11.31 6.11 4.58
N GLY A 135 11.03 5.76 3.33
CA GLY A 135 12.00 5.04 2.51
C GLY A 135 11.53 4.80 1.08
N GLU A 136 12.33 4.02 0.36
CA GLU A 136 12.07 3.66 -1.04
C GLU A 136 11.59 2.21 -1.17
N VAL A 137 10.59 1.98 -2.03
CA VAL A 137 10.11 0.66 -2.44
C VAL A 137 10.84 0.30 -3.73
N PRO A 138 11.55 -0.86 -3.79
CA PRO A 138 12.21 -1.31 -5.01
C PRO A 138 11.25 -1.35 -6.19
N GLU A 139 11.71 -0.93 -7.36
CA GLU A 139 10.95 -1.05 -8.60
C GLU A 139 10.69 -2.53 -8.93
N SER A 140 9.53 -2.83 -9.52
CA SER A 140 9.28 -4.15 -10.09
C SER A 140 10.03 -4.32 -11.41
N THR A 141 10.32 -5.56 -11.79
CA THR A 141 10.78 -5.89 -13.14
C THR A 141 9.66 -6.60 -13.91
N GLU A 142 9.90 -6.93 -15.17
CA GLU A 142 8.96 -7.74 -15.96
C GLU A 142 8.66 -9.09 -15.29
N THR A 143 9.61 -9.64 -14.54
CA THR A 143 9.55 -11.00 -13.99
C THR A 143 9.42 -11.06 -12.47
N ILE A 144 9.72 -9.98 -11.74
CA ILE A 144 9.80 -9.97 -10.28
C ILE A 144 9.05 -8.76 -9.72
N THR A 145 8.17 -9.00 -8.75
CA THR A 145 7.51 -7.92 -8.00
C THR A 145 8.49 -7.28 -7.01
N GLY A 146 8.67 -5.96 -7.11
CA GLY A 146 9.49 -5.20 -6.16
C GLY A 146 8.92 -5.30 -4.75
N LYS A 147 9.76 -5.50 -3.73
CA LYS A 147 9.31 -5.78 -2.37
C LYS A 147 10.08 -4.94 -1.34
N LEU A 148 9.35 -4.27 -0.46
CA LEU A 148 9.90 -3.60 0.72
C LEU A 148 9.37 -4.27 1.98
N GLU A 149 10.26 -4.70 2.88
CA GLU A 149 9.91 -5.17 4.22
C GLU A 149 10.31 -4.11 5.26
N ILE A 150 9.34 -3.65 6.05
CA ILE A 150 9.54 -2.67 7.10
C ILE A 150 9.35 -3.38 8.44
N ASN A 151 10.45 -3.64 9.15
CA ASN A 151 10.40 -4.21 10.51
C ASN A 151 10.21 -3.08 11.52
N LEU A 152 9.01 -2.99 12.10
CA LEU A 152 8.66 -1.99 13.11
C LEU A 152 9.22 -2.33 14.50
N MET A 153 9.77 -3.53 14.68
CA MET A 153 10.47 -3.93 15.91
C MET A 153 11.86 -3.28 16.04
N ASP A 154 12.46 -2.90 14.92
CA ASP A 154 13.84 -2.45 14.82
C ASP A 154 13.95 -0.91 14.82
N LEU A 155 12.81 -0.22 14.84
CA LEU A 155 12.66 1.24 14.72
C LEU A 155 12.46 1.93 16.08
#